data_AF-A0A388PAV6-F1
#
_entry.id   AF-A0A388PAV6-F1
#
_cell.length_a   1.000
_cell.length_b   1.000
_cell.length_c   1.000
_cell.angle_alpha   90.00
_cell.angle_beta   90.00
_cell.angle_gamma   90.00
#
_symmetry.space_group_name_H-M   'P 1'
#
loop_
_entity.id
_entity.type
_entity.pdbx_description
1 polymer ?
#
loop_
_entity_poly.entity_id
_entity_poly.type
_entity_poly.pdbx_seq_one_letter_code
_entity_poly.pdbx_strand_id
1 'polypeptide(L)'
;MSISKTDATAKEKAATQSSERKTLDLALSAINKQYGDGTLMRMGDATKMTVSTVSTGSVAIDLALGVGGLPRGRIVEIFGPESSGKTTLCLSIIAEIQRQGGNAVFVDVEHALDPATPRLSAST
;
A
#
# COMPACT_ATOMS: atom_id res chain seq x y z
N MET A 1 28.32 25.17 -49.44
CA MET A 1 28.97 24.50 -48.29
C MET A 1 28.14 24.77 -47.03
N SER A 2 27.03 24.06 -46.77
CA SER A 2 26.14 24.43 -45.64
C SER A 2 25.26 23.29 -45.11
N ILE A 3 25.78 22.07 -44.86
CA ILE A 3 24.95 20.96 -44.32
C ILE A 3 25.61 20.26 -43.09
N SER A 4 26.82 20.61 -42.65
CA SER A 4 27.57 19.79 -41.67
C SER A 4 27.43 20.16 -40.17
N LYS A 5 26.71 21.23 -39.79
CA LYS A 5 26.66 21.70 -38.38
C LYS A 5 25.49 21.15 -37.55
N THR A 6 24.46 20.58 -38.19
CA THR A 6 23.23 20.11 -37.53
C THR A 6 23.38 18.72 -36.91
N ASP A 7 24.21 17.84 -37.47
CA ASP A 7 24.40 16.48 -36.96
C ASP A 7 25.36 16.41 -35.74
N ALA A 8 26.31 17.35 -35.64
CA ALA A 8 27.30 17.38 -34.56
C ALA A 8 26.68 17.75 -33.21
N THR A 9 25.75 18.71 -33.20
CA THR A 9 25.07 19.19 -31.98
C THR A 9 24.04 18.19 -31.43
N ALA A 10 23.45 17.36 -32.29
CA ALA A 10 22.56 16.28 -31.89
C ALA A 10 23.33 15.10 -31.26
N LYS A 11 24.50 14.77 -31.81
CA LYS A 11 25.35 13.67 -31.33
C LYS A 11 25.98 13.96 -29.96
N GLU A 12 26.35 15.21 -29.72
CA GLU A 12 26.90 15.67 -28.44
C GLU A 12 25.85 15.68 -27.32
N LYS A 13 24.64 16.19 -27.59
CA LYS A 13 23.51 16.11 -26.63
C LYS A 13 23.11 14.67 -26.30
N ALA A 14 23.11 13.77 -27.29
CA ALA A 14 22.80 12.36 -27.06
C ALA A 14 23.88 11.65 -26.20
N ALA A 15 25.15 12.04 -26.36
CA ALA A 15 26.25 11.53 -25.55
C ALA A 15 26.15 12.00 -24.08
N THR A 16 25.83 13.28 -23.85
CA THR A 16 25.64 13.85 -22.50
C THR A 16 24.44 13.21 -21.78
N GLN A 17 23.31 13.03 -22.46
CA GLN A 17 22.15 12.36 -21.87
C GLN A 17 22.41 10.88 -21.53
N SER A 18 23.25 10.22 -22.32
CA SER A 18 23.69 8.84 -22.05
C SER A 18 24.60 8.76 -20.82
N SER A 19 25.53 9.70 -20.65
CA SER A 19 26.39 9.75 -19.46
C SER A 19 25.62 10.08 -18.19
N GLU A 20 24.65 11.00 -18.26
CA GLU A 20 23.81 11.36 -17.13
C GLU A 20 22.96 10.18 -16.65
N ARG A 21 22.36 9.41 -17.57
CA ARG A 21 21.63 8.18 -17.22
C ARG A 21 22.50 7.14 -16.53
N LYS A 22 23.72 6.92 -17.02
CA LYS A 22 24.67 5.97 -16.40
C LYS A 22 25.04 6.38 -14.98
N THR A 23 25.29 7.67 -14.75
CA THR A 23 25.59 8.19 -13.41
C THR A 23 24.39 8.05 -12.47
N LEU A 24 23.17 8.32 -12.96
CA LEU A 24 21.93 8.09 -12.24
C LEU A 24 21.72 6.63 -11.85
N ASP A 25 21.95 5.69 -12.76
CA ASP A 25 21.78 4.25 -12.51
C ASP A 25 22.82 3.73 -11.50
N LEU A 26 24.05 4.25 -11.53
CA LEU A 26 25.08 3.95 -10.53
C LEU A 26 24.71 4.49 -9.14
N ALA A 27 24.19 5.72 -9.06
CA ALA A 27 23.73 6.31 -7.80
C ALA A 27 22.55 5.52 -7.21
N LEU A 28 21.57 5.14 -8.04
CA LEU A 28 20.46 4.28 -7.63
C LEU A 28 20.94 2.92 -7.10
N SER A 29 21.90 2.30 -7.79
CA SER A 29 22.48 1.02 -7.38
C SER A 29 23.25 1.13 -6.06
N ALA A 30 23.98 2.23 -5.85
CA ALA A 30 24.71 2.47 -4.60
C ALA A 30 23.77 2.65 -3.40
N ILE A 31 22.66 3.36 -3.59
CA ILE A 31 21.64 3.57 -2.56
C ILE A 31 20.97 2.24 -2.21
N ASN A 32 20.50 1.47 -3.20
CA ASN A 32 19.88 0.17 -2.93
C ASN A 32 20.85 -0.83 -2.26
N LYS A 33 22.15 -0.80 -2.61
CA LYS A 33 23.15 -1.64 -1.93
C LYS A 33 23.38 -1.26 -0.47
N GLN A 34 23.30 0.03 -0.11
CA GLN A 34 23.51 0.50 1.26
C GLN A 34 22.27 0.35 2.16
N TYR A 35 21.07 0.56 1.61
CA TYR A 35 19.84 0.67 2.40
C TYR A 35 18.82 -0.45 2.16
N GLY A 36 19.11 -1.36 1.22
CA GLY A 36 18.26 -2.49 0.86
C GLY A 36 17.60 -2.32 -0.51
N ASP A 37 17.31 -3.44 -1.17
CA ASP A 37 16.64 -3.42 -2.46
C ASP A 37 15.25 -2.80 -2.32
N GLY A 38 14.97 -1.80 -3.15
CA GLY A 38 13.68 -1.12 -3.18
C GLY A 38 13.53 0.08 -2.26
N THR A 39 14.60 0.55 -1.61
CA THR A 39 14.62 1.86 -0.94
C THR A 39 14.34 2.99 -1.93
N LEU A 40 14.83 2.88 -3.17
CA LEU A 40 14.61 3.88 -4.20
C LEU A 40 14.31 3.21 -5.53
N MET A 41 13.08 3.43 -6.02
CA MET A 41 12.58 2.89 -7.29
C MET A 41 12.02 4.03 -8.14
N ARG A 42 12.00 3.85 -9.46
CA ARG A 42 11.29 4.78 -10.35
C ARG A 42 9.78 4.57 -10.18
N MET A 43 9.02 5.66 -10.19
CA MET A 43 7.57 5.63 -9.97
C MET A 43 6.79 4.74 -10.97
N GLY A 44 7.34 4.51 -12.17
CA GLY A 44 6.78 3.57 -13.16
C GLY A 44 7.29 2.13 -13.04
N ASP A 45 8.44 1.91 -12.39
CA ASP A 45 9.01 0.58 -12.10
C ASP A 45 8.49 0.02 -10.78
N ALA A 46 7.76 0.82 -10.00
CA ALA A 46 6.92 0.35 -8.91
C ALA A 46 5.83 -0.54 -9.53
N THR A 47 6.15 -1.82 -9.73
CA THR A 47 5.17 -2.90 -9.94
C THR A 47 4.01 -2.60 -9.02
N LYS A 48 2.80 -2.42 -9.58
CA LYS A 48 1.54 -2.20 -8.86
C LYS A 48 1.67 -2.91 -7.52
N MET A 49 1.97 -2.17 -6.46
CA MET A 49 2.11 -2.79 -5.14
C MET A 49 0.74 -3.37 -4.89
N THR A 50 0.61 -4.69 -5.03
CA THR A 50 -0.63 -5.40 -4.79
C THR A 50 -0.83 -5.30 -3.30
N VAL A 51 -1.49 -4.22 -2.88
CA VAL A 51 -1.83 -4.01 -1.48
C VAL A 51 -2.81 -5.10 -1.13
N SER A 52 -2.35 -6.05 -0.33
CA SER A 52 -3.23 -7.07 0.24
C SER A 52 -4.32 -6.38 1.06
N THR A 53 -5.56 -6.84 0.92
CA THR A 53 -6.72 -6.30 1.63
C THR A 53 -7.31 -7.32 2.60
N VAL A 54 -8.12 -6.84 3.54
CA VAL A 54 -8.91 -7.64 4.48
C VAL A 54 -10.37 -7.24 4.33
N SER A 55 -11.27 -8.21 4.16
CA SER A 55 -12.72 -7.94 4.08
C SER A 55 -13.23 -7.24 5.33
N THR A 56 -14.17 -6.33 5.16
CA THR A 56 -14.90 -5.69 6.27
C THR A 56 -15.97 -6.59 6.88
N GLY A 57 -16.28 -7.73 6.25
CA GLY A 57 -17.45 -8.57 6.54
C GLY A 57 -18.73 -8.07 5.87
N SER A 58 -18.67 -6.92 5.17
CA SER A 58 -19.78 -6.38 4.37
C SER A 58 -19.38 -6.30 2.90
N VAL A 59 -20.02 -7.12 2.06
CA VAL A 59 -19.81 -7.12 0.61
C VAL A 59 -20.05 -5.73 0.01
N ALA A 60 -21.03 -5.01 0.51
CA ALA A 60 -21.35 -3.66 0.04
C ALA A 60 -20.20 -2.66 0.30
N ILE A 61 -19.58 -2.73 1.48
CA ILE A 61 -18.45 -1.84 1.84
C ILE A 61 -17.20 -2.24 1.06
N ASP A 62 -16.91 -3.54 0.96
CA ASP A 62 -15.73 -4.04 0.23
C ASP A 62 -15.77 -3.65 -1.26
N LEU A 63 -16.96 -3.69 -1.87
CA LEU A 63 -17.19 -3.20 -3.23
C LEU A 63 -17.05 -1.68 -3.32
N ALA A 64 -17.61 -0.93 -2.37
CA ALA A 64 -17.53 0.53 -2.36
C ALA A 64 -16.07 1.03 -2.21
N LEU A 65 -15.22 0.28 -1.52
CA LEU A 65 -13.79 0.56 -1.39
C LEU A 65 -13.01 0.30 -2.71
N GLY A 66 -13.58 -0.44 -3.66
CA GLY A 66 -13.00 -0.71 -4.99
C GLY A 66 -11.78 -1.65 -5.00
N VAL A 67 -11.19 -1.93 -3.84
CA VAL A 67 -10.04 -2.83 -3.65
C VAL A 67 -10.41 -4.13 -2.93
N GLY A 68 -11.69 -4.34 -2.62
CA GLY A 68 -12.21 -5.57 -2.01
C GLY A 68 -12.00 -5.67 -0.50
N GLY A 69 -11.81 -4.53 0.19
CA GLY A 69 -11.67 -4.49 1.64
C GLY A 69 -10.68 -3.41 2.12
N LEU A 70 -10.28 -3.51 3.39
CA LEU A 70 -9.33 -2.57 3.99
C LEU A 70 -7.88 -2.90 3.61
N PRO A 71 -7.06 -1.92 3.20
CA PRO A 71 -5.66 -2.15 2.83
C PRO A 71 -4.79 -2.47 4.05
N ARG A 72 -4.02 -3.56 3.96
CA ARG A 72 -3.05 -3.94 5.00
C ARG A 72 -1.84 -3.01 4.97
N GLY A 73 -1.22 -2.82 6.14
CA GLY A 73 -0.05 -1.94 6.28
C GLY A 73 -0.38 -0.45 6.13
N ARG A 74 -1.65 -0.08 6.28
CA ARG A 74 -2.14 1.30 6.22
C ARG A 74 -3.03 1.61 7.43
N ILE A 75 -3.10 2.88 7.76
CA ILE A 75 -4.02 3.39 8.78
C ILE A 75 -5.36 3.67 8.09
N VAL A 76 -6.44 3.19 8.71
CA VAL A 76 -7.82 3.42 8.27
C VAL A 76 -8.58 4.07 9.42
N GLU A 77 -9.33 5.12 9.11
CA GLU A 77 -10.18 5.83 10.07
C GLU A 77 -11.66 5.53 9.77
N ILE A 78 -12.41 5.14 10.80
CA ILE A 78 -13.87 4.93 10.73
C ILE A 78 -14.50 5.93 11.68
N PHE A 79 -15.18 6.94 11.14
CA PHE A 79 -15.83 7.99 11.92
C PHE A 79 -17.34 8.04 11.66
N GLY A 80 -18.08 8.65 12.58
CA GLY A 80 -19.54 8.78 12.46
C GLY A 80 -20.23 9.03 13.80
N PRO A 81 -21.54 9.33 13.78
CA PRO A 81 -22.33 9.60 14.98
C PRO A 81 -22.27 8.48 16.03
N GLU A 82 -22.58 8.80 17.28
CA GLU A 82 -22.80 7.78 18.31
C GLU A 82 -23.85 6.76 17.83
N SER A 83 -23.65 5.48 18.16
CA SER A 83 -24.53 4.39 17.72
C SER A 83 -24.56 4.09 16.21
N SER A 84 -23.69 4.71 15.40
CA SER A 84 -23.60 4.42 13.95
C SER A 84 -22.97 3.06 13.60
N GLY A 85 -22.63 2.23 14.59
CA GLY A 85 -22.04 0.90 14.38
C GLY A 85 -20.52 0.86 14.14
N LYS A 86 -19.77 1.93 14.49
CA LYS A 86 -18.30 1.97 14.30
C LYS A 86 -17.59 0.79 14.97
N THR A 87 -17.85 0.57 16.26
CA THR A 87 -17.27 -0.55 17.02
C THR A 87 -17.72 -1.89 16.45
N THR A 88 -18.99 -2.01 16.06
CA THR A 88 -19.53 -3.22 15.41
C THR A 88 -18.81 -3.54 14.11
N LEU A 89 -18.54 -2.53 13.27
CA LEU A 89 -17.76 -2.70 12.04
C LEU A 89 -16.32 -3.11 12.34
N CYS A 90 -15.66 -2.49 13.32
CA CYS A 90 -14.33 -2.89 13.77
C CYS A 90 -14.28 -4.35 14.24
N LEU A 91 -15.27 -4.79 15.01
CA LEU A 91 -15.38 -6.18 15.47
C LEU A 91 -15.62 -7.16 14.31
N SER A 92 -16.42 -6.77 13.31
CA SER A 92 -16.61 -7.55 12.07
C SER A 92 -15.31 -7.73 11.29
N ILE A 93 -14.52 -6.67 11.14
CA ILE A 93 -13.19 -6.73 10.52
C ILE A 93 -12.26 -7.67 11.30
N ILE A 94 -12.28 -7.60 12.64
CA ILE A 94 -11.50 -8.49 13.50
C ILE A 94 -11.90 -9.95 13.30
N ALA A 95 -13.20 -10.24 13.23
CA ALA A 95 -13.70 -11.59 12.96
C ALA A 95 -13.21 -12.11 11.60
N GLU A 96 -13.21 -11.28 10.56
CA GLU A 96 -12.67 -11.65 9.24
C GLU A 96 -11.16 -11.93 9.28
N ILE A 97 -10.39 -11.16 10.04
CA ILE A 97 -8.95 -11.41 10.25
C ILE A 97 -8.75 -12.77 10.94
N GLN A 98 -9.51 -13.03 12.00
CA GLN A 98 -9.43 -14.29 12.76
C GLN A 98 -9.85 -15.50 11.92
N ARG A 99 -10.90 -15.36 11.11
CA ARG A 99 -11.36 -16.39 10.17
C ARG A 99 -10.28 -16.78 9.15
N GLN A 100 -9.41 -15.83 8.78
CA GLN A 100 -8.26 -16.06 7.91
C GLN A 100 -7.01 -16.56 8.67
N GLY A 101 -7.15 -16.92 9.95
CA GLY A 101 -6.05 -17.39 10.80
C GLY A 101 -5.13 -16.29 11.32
N GLY A 102 -5.53 -15.02 11.17
CA GLY A 102 -4.78 -13.88 11.65
C GLY A 102 -5.07 -13.53 13.12
N ASN A 103 -4.15 -12.78 13.72
CA ASN A 103 -4.34 -12.21 15.05
C ASN A 103 -4.72 -10.72 14.94
N ALA A 104 -5.57 -10.25 15.84
CA ALA A 104 -5.95 -8.85 15.95
C ALA A 104 -5.92 -8.40 17.41
N VAL A 105 -5.69 -7.11 17.62
CA VAL A 105 -5.69 -6.47 18.93
C VAL A 105 -6.75 -5.37 18.89
N PHE A 106 -7.64 -5.38 19.87
CA PHE A 106 -8.61 -4.32 20.08
C PHE A 106 -8.21 -3.53 21.34
N VAL A 107 -8.01 -2.22 21.19
CA VAL A 107 -7.69 -1.33 22.30
C VAL A 107 -8.96 -0.54 22.61
N ASP A 108 -9.69 -0.96 23.64
CA ASP A 108 -10.87 -0.24 24.12
C ASP A 108 -10.42 0.90 25.05
N VAL A 109 -10.60 2.14 24.61
CA VAL A 109 -10.34 3.35 25.40
C VAL A 109 -11.62 3.84 26.10
N GLU A 110 -12.79 3.39 25.63
CA GLU A 110 -14.10 3.90 26.03
C GLU A 110 -14.76 3.06 27.14
N HIS A 111 -14.13 1.94 27.56
CA HIS A 111 -14.65 0.98 28.55
C HIS A 111 -16.08 0.48 28.23
N ALA A 112 -16.45 0.48 26.96
CA ALA A 112 -17.82 0.22 26.51
C ALA A 112 -18.01 -1.20 25.95
N LEU A 113 -16.97 -2.02 25.92
CA LEU A 113 -17.04 -3.33 25.29
C LEU A 113 -17.60 -4.40 26.24
N ASP A 114 -18.70 -5.04 25.82
CA ASP A 114 -19.22 -6.25 26.44
C ASP A 114 -18.47 -7.49 25.90
N PRO A 115 -17.73 -8.25 26.75
CA PRO A 115 -17.04 -9.47 26.34
C PRO A 115 -17.96 -10.59 25.85
N ALA A 116 -19.28 -10.47 26.00
CA ALA A 116 -20.26 -11.43 25.47
C ALA A 116 -20.45 -11.36 23.93
N THR A 117 -19.95 -10.32 23.26
CA THR A 117 -20.06 -10.15 21.79
C THR A 117 -18.99 -10.99 21.07
N PRO A 118 -19.33 -11.74 20.00
CA PRO A 118 -19.06 -13.18 19.95
C PRO A 118 -17.62 -13.60 19.70
N ARG A 119 -17.22 -14.65 20.42
CA ARG A 119 -16.39 -15.74 19.89
C ARG A 119 -17.05 -16.24 18.59
N LEU A 120 -16.55 -15.81 17.44
CA LEU A 120 -16.71 -16.62 16.22
C LEU A 120 -15.71 -17.77 16.32
N SER A 121 -16.17 -18.91 16.85
CA SER A 121 -15.45 -20.16 16.67
C SER A 121 -15.48 -20.52 15.19
N ALA A 122 -14.43 -20.15 14.46
CA ALA A 122 -14.13 -20.81 13.21
C ALA A 122 -13.60 -22.21 13.55
N SER A 123 -14.51 -23.17 13.65
CA SER A 123 -14.15 -24.59 13.50
C SER A 123 -13.71 -24.79 12.05
N THR A 124 -12.46 -25.26 11.91
CA THR A 124 -11.82 -26.01 10.80
C THR A 124 -12.32 -25.76 9.38
#